data_AF-A0A4U3I5T1-F1
#
_entry.id   AF-A0A4U3I5T1-F1
#
_cell.length_a   1.000
_cell.length_b   1.000
_cell.length_c   1.000
_cell.angle_alpha   90.00
_cell.angle_beta   90.00
_cell.angle_gamma   90.00
#
_symmetry.space_group_name_H-M   'P 1'
#
loop_
_entity.id
_entity.type
_entity.pdbx_description
1 polymer ?
#
loop_
_entity_poly.entity_id
_entity_poly.type
_entity_poly.pdbx_seq_one_letter_code
_entity_poly.pdbx_strand_id
1 'polypeptide(L)' 'MIESQSLSGKAEALAKQVNSAWITMRGEDAESEKLINALHGLSLLAGERRGAKLDELKARYSGTQTEQLLQRLFGA' A
#
# COMPACT_ATOMS: atom_id res chain seq x y z
N MET A 1 -5.85 -26.39 -36.01
CA MET A 1 -6.49 -26.69 -34.70
C MET A 1 -5.50 -26.66 -33.55
N ILE A 2 -4.39 -27.40 -33.60
CA ILE A 2 -3.37 -27.45 -32.52
C ILE A 2 -2.72 -26.08 -32.27
N GLU A 3 -2.41 -25.33 -33.32
CA GLU A 3 -1.84 -23.97 -33.19
C GLU A 3 -2.81 -22.99 -32.53
N SER A 4 -4.10 -23.10 -32.83
CA SER A 4 -5.15 -22.28 -32.20
C SER A 4 -5.32 -22.62 -30.72
N GLN A 5 -5.19 -23.89 -30.32
CA GLN A 5 -5.21 -24.31 -28.91
C GLN A 5 -3.94 -23.87 -28.17
N SER A 6 -2.77 -23.94 -28.80
CA SER A 6 -1.51 -23.44 -28.25
C SER A 6 -1.53 -21.92 -28.03
N LEU A 7 -2.03 -21.17 -29.02
CA LEU A 7 -2.23 -19.72 -28.91
C LEU A 7 -3.25 -19.36 -27.83
N SER A 8 -4.35 -20.12 -27.73
CA SER A 8 -5.36 -19.92 -26.69
C SER A 8 -4.79 -20.16 -25.29
N GLY A 9 -3.97 -21.20 -25.09
CA GLY A 9 -3.32 -21.47 -23.82
C GLY A 9 -2.30 -20.39 -23.43
N LYS A 10 -1.55 -19.86 -24.40
CA LYS A 10 -0.64 -18.72 -24.17
C LYS A 10 -1.38 -17.45 -23.81
N ALA A 11 -2.50 -17.17 -24.47
CA ALA A 11 -3.35 -16.03 -24.15
C ALA A 11 -3.94 -16.12 -22.74
N GLU A 12 -4.39 -17.31 -22.32
CA GLU A 12 -4.92 -17.53 -20.97
C GLU A 12 -3.84 -17.37 -19.89
N ALA A 13 -2.62 -17.88 -20.14
CA ALA A 13 -1.50 -17.71 -19.23
C ALA A 13 -1.12 -16.22 -19.07
N LEU A 14 -1.09 -15.47 -20.17
CA LEU A 14 -0.82 -14.03 -20.15
C LEU A 14 -1.91 -13.26 -19.40
N ALA A 15 -3.19 -13.59 -19.61
CA ALA A 15 -4.31 -12.97 -18.92
C ALA A 15 -4.22 -13.19 -17.39
N LYS A 16 -3.85 -14.40 -16.96
CA LYS A 16 -3.64 -14.71 -15.54
C LYS A 16 -2.49 -13.88 -14.96
N GLN A 17 -1.37 -13.78 -15.67
CA GLN A 17 -0.21 -13.01 -15.23
C GLN A 17 -0.54 -11.51 -15.09
N VAL A 18 -1.21 -10.93 -16.08
CA VAL A 18 -1.65 -9.52 -16.05
C VAL A 18 -2.63 -9.29 -14.89
N ASN A 19 -3.59 -10.19 -14.68
CA ASN A 19 -4.55 -10.06 -13.59
C ASN A 19 -3.87 -10.14 -12.21
N SER A 20 -2.92 -11.05 -12.02
CA SER A 20 -2.15 -11.15 -10.78
C SER A 20 -1.29 -9.90 -10.52
N ALA A 21 -0.63 -9.37 -11.55
CA ALA A 21 0.13 -8.13 -11.45
C ALA A 21 -0.79 -6.95 -11.09
N TRP A 22 -1.94 -6.83 -11.75
CA TRP A 22 -2.94 -5.79 -11.48
C TRP A 22 -3.48 -5.83 -10.05
N ILE A 23 -3.78 -7.01 -9.51
CA ILE A 23 -4.25 -7.17 -8.13
C ILE A 23 -3.17 -6.72 -7.14
N THR A 24 -1.91 -7.08 -7.40
CA THR A 24 -0.78 -6.70 -6.55
C THR A 24 -0.59 -5.18 -6.53
N MET A 25 -0.53 -4.57 -7.71
CA MET A 25 -0.41 -3.10 -7.86
C MET A 25 -1.57 -2.35 -7.19
N ARG A 26 -2.81 -2.85 -7.33
CA ARG A 26 -3.98 -2.22 -6.67
C ARG A 26 -3.88 -2.28 -5.15
N GLY A 27 -3.32 -3.36 -4.60
CA GLY A 27 -3.06 -3.48 -3.16
C GLY A 27 -2.05 -2.45 -2.67
N GLU A 28 -0.97 -2.27 -3.43
CA GLU A 28 0.09 -1.28 -3.14
C GLU A 28 -0.43 0.17 -3.24
N ASP A 29 -1.24 0.48 -4.25
CA ASP A 29 -1.89 1.78 -4.41
C ASP A 29 -2.84 2.09 -3.24
N ALA A 30 -3.68 1.12 -2.85
CA ALA A 30 -4.62 1.29 -1.75
C ALA A 30 -3.93 1.52 -0.39
N GLU A 31 -2.80 0.84 -0.12
CA GLU A 31 -2.02 1.09 1.09
C GLU A 31 -1.31 2.45 1.06
N SER A 32 -0.84 2.87 -0.11
CA SER A 32 -0.24 4.20 -0.30
C SER A 32 -1.26 5.32 -0.07
N GLU A 33 -2.48 5.18 -0.61
CA GLU A 33 -3.58 6.12 -0.36
C GLU A 33 -3.96 6.18 1.12
N LYS A 34 -4.04 5.03 1.82
CA LYS A 34 -4.32 4.99 3.27
C LYS A 34 -3.26 5.73 4.07
N LEU A 35 -1.98 5.55 3.74
CA LEU A 35 -0.89 6.25 4.40
C LEU A 35 -0.96 7.76 4.16
N ILE A 36 -1.15 8.19 2.91
CA ILE A 36 -1.27 9.62 2.56
C ILE A 36 -2.45 10.26 3.30
N ASN A 37 -3.62 9.60 3.32
CA ASN A 37 -4.79 10.09 4.03
C ASN A 37 -4.57 10.19 5.54
N ALA A 38 -3.86 9.22 6.14
CA ALA A 38 -3.51 9.26 7.56
C ALA A 38 -2.54 10.42 7.88
N LEU A 39 -1.54 10.64 7.02
CA LEU A 39 -0.61 11.76 7.14
C LEU A 39 -1.32 13.11 6.97
N HIS A 40 -2.25 13.20 6.02
CA HIS A 40 -3.08 14.39 5.86
C HIS A 40 -3.93 14.65 7.11
N GLY A 41 -4.61 13.62 7.64
CA GLY A 41 -5.37 13.74 8.89
C GLY A 41 -4.50 14.19 10.07
N LEU A 42 -3.25 13.71 10.14
CA LEU A 42 -2.28 14.17 11.14
C LEU A 42 -1.93 15.66 10.97
N SER A 43 -1.80 16.15 9.74
CA SER A 43 -1.45 17.55 9.44
C SER A 43 -2.52 18.54 9.87
N LEU A 44 -3.78 18.09 9.98
CA LEU A 44 -4.92 18.90 10.43
C LEU A 44 -5.00 19.03 11.96
N LEU A 45 -4.21 18.25 12.70
CA LEU A 45 -4.23 18.22 14.16
C LEU A 45 -3.03 18.98 14.74
N ALA A 46 -3.20 19.52 15.95
CA ALA A 46 -2.14 20.19 16.69
C ALA A 46 -2.09 19.71 18.16
N GLY A 47 -0.94 19.93 18.82
CA GLY A 47 -0.73 19.61 20.23
C GLY A 47 -0.89 18.12 20.56
N GLU A 48 -1.38 17.83 21.76
CA GLU A 48 -1.56 16.46 22.31
C GLU A 48 -2.35 15.53 21.38
N ARG A 49 -3.38 16.05 20.71
CA ARG A 49 -4.20 15.25 19.77
C ARG A 49 -3.39 14.76 18.57
N ARG A 50 -2.44 15.57 18.11
CA ARG A 50 -1.52 15.18 17.04
C ARG A 50 -0.55 14.11 17.51
N GLY A 51 -0.02 14.24 18.73
CA GLY A 51 0.86 13.24 19.35
C GLY A 51 0.19 11.88 19.48
N ALA A 52 -0.99 11.83 20.11
CA ALA A 52 -1.75 10.59 20.27
C ALA A 52 -2.09 9.93 18.92
N LYS A 53 -2.42 10.72 17.89
CA LYS A 53 -2.72 10.18 16.55
C LYS A 53 -1.47 9.66 15.84
N LEU A 54 -0.32 10.29 16.07
CA LEU A 54 0.96 9.81 15.56
C LEU A 54 1.33 8.46 16.20
N ASP A 55 1.12 8.31 17.51
CA ASP A 55 1.40 7.06 18.21
C ASP A 55 0.49 5.92 17.76
N GLU A 56 -0.81 6.19 17.56
CA GLU A 56 -1.74 5.25 16.95
C GLU A 56 -1.28 4.84 15.53
N LEU A 57 -0.80 5.80 14.74
CA LEU A 57 -0.32 5.55 13.39
C LEU A 57 0.96 4.70 13.38
N LYS A 58 1.90 4.96 14.28
CA LYS A 58 3.12 4.14 14.44
C LYS A 58 2.76 2.71 14.86
N ALA A 59 1.87 2.55 15.83
CA ALA A 59 1.41 1.23 16.29
C ALA A 59 0.77 0.42 15.15
N ARG A 60 -0.01 1.07 14.27
CA ARG A 60 -0.62 0.42 13.10
C ARG A 60 0.42 -0.14 12.12
N TYR A 61 1.56 0.53 11.99
CA TYR A 61 2.64 0.16 11.07
C TYR A 61 3.82 -0.54 11.77
N SER A 62 3.62 -1.01 13.01
CA SER A 62 4.67 -1.64 13.83
C SER A 62 5.41 -2.75 13.07
N GLY A 63 6.75 -2.71 13.09
CA GLY A 63 7.64 -3.65 12.42
C GLY A 63 7.81 -3.43 10.92
N THR A 64 7.23 -2.37 10.34
CA THR A 64 7.32 -2.08 8.90
C THR A 64 8.28 -0.94 8.59
N GLN A 65 8.67 -0.80 7.32
CA GLN A 65 9.46 0.35 6.85
C GLN A 65 8.71 1.68 7.05
N THR A 66 7.37 1.66 7.02
CA THR A 66 6.52 2.83 7.24
C THR A 66 6.63 3.35 8.67
N GLU A 67 6.69 2.47 9.69
CA GLU A 67 6.97 2.90 11.07
C GLU A 67 8.33 3.61 11.18
N GLN A 68 9.38 3.05 10.58
CA GLN A 68 10.71 3.66 10.59
C GLN A 68 10.73 5.02 9.87
N LEU A 69 9.92 5.18 8.81
CA LEU A 69 9.74 6.46 8.15
C LEU A 69 9.01 7.47 9.06
N LEU A 70 7.91 7.06 9.69
CA LEU A 70 7.16 7.91 10.62
C LEU A 70 8.01 8.33 11.82
N GLN A 71 8.86 7.44 12.34
CA GLN A 71 9.81 7.75 13.40
C GLN A 71 10.85 8.77 12.94
N ARG A 72 11.36 8.70 11.70
CA ARG A 72 12.32 9.69 11.17
C ARG A 72 11.70 11.05 10.88
N LEU A 73 10.45 11.08 10.41
CA LEU A 73 9.77 12.32 10.04
C LEU A 73 9.22 13.09 11.26
N PHE A 74 8.84 12.37 12.32
CA PHE A 74 8.12 12.95 13.45
C PHE A 74 8.70 12.59 14.82
N GLY A 75 9.76 11.78 14.88
CA GLY A 75 10.52 11.54 16.11
C GLY A 75 11.47 12.70 16.38
N ALA A 76 11.54 13.10 17.66
CA ALA A 76 12.66 13.83 18.22
C ALA A 76 13.70 12.82 18.73
#